data_AF-A0A441H823-F1
#
_entry.id   AF-A0A441H823-F1
#
_cell.length_a   1.000
_cell.length_b   1.000
_cell.length_c   1.000
_cell.angle_alpha   90.00
_cell.angle_beta   90.00
_cell.angle_gamma   90.00
#
_symmetry.space_group_name_H-M   'P 1'
#
loop_
_entity.id
_entity.type
_entity.pdbx_description
1 polymer ?
#
loop_
_entity_poly.entity_id
_entity_poly.type
_entity_poly.pdbx_seq_one_letter_code
_entity_poly.pdbx_strand_id
1 'polypeptide(L)'
;MAKMPPIEPPLLPEGCPDRSVNCEVALDPVFEALVKACLERGWSAQEVSETLLKLATEHAERILGRERVTARLYRWRISTVVDTYVSQFLGRFR
;
A
#
# COMPACT_ATOMS: atom_id res chain seq x y z
N MET A 1 -10.85 -16.99 -15.30
CA MET A 1 -9.89 -16.22 -14.48
C MET A 1 -10.06 -14.76 -14.87
N ALA A 2 -10.32 -13.86 -13.91
CA ALA A 2 -10.40 -12.44 -14.22
C ALA A 2 -9.05 -11.96 -14.79
N LYS A 3 -9.10 -11.25 -15.91
CA LYS A 3 -7.91 -10.64 -16.52
C LYS A 3 -7.42 -9.53 -15.59
N MET A 4 -6.14 -9.56 -15.24
CA MET A 4 -5.52 -8.51 -14.43
C MET A 4 -5.61 -7.16 -15.20
N PRO A 5 -6.00 -6.05 -14.54
CA PRO A 5 -6.00 -4.75 -15.20
C PRO A 5 -4.57 -4.38 -15.64
N PRO A 6 -4.42 -3.56 -16.69
CA PRO A 6 -3.10 -3.09 -17.12
C PRO A 6 -2.48 -2.19 -16.03
N ILE A 7 -1.15 -2.24 -15.91
CA ILE A 7 -0.38 -1.34 -15.05
C ILE A 7 0.24 -0.26 -15.95
N GLU A 8 -0.21 0.98 -15.78
CA GLU A 8 0.35 2.12 -16.49
C GLU A 8 1.71 2.54 -15.89
N PRO A 9 2.65 3.04 -16.71
CA PRO A 9 3.91 3.55 -16.20
C PRO A 9 3.68 4.81 -15.34
N PRO A 10 4.62 5.16 -14.45
CA PRO A 10 4.53 6.40 -13.68
C PRO A 10 4.40 7.62 -14.61
N LEU A 11 3.33 8.40 -14.41
CA LEU A 11 3.04 9.60 -15.22
C LEU A 11 3.99 10.76 -14.94
N LEU A 12 4.50 10.85 -13.70
CA LEU A 12 5.32 11.95 -13.23
C LEU A 12 6.81 11.59 -13.21
N PRO A 13 7.70 12.57 -13.48
CA PRO A 13 9.14 12.37 -13.50
C PRO A 13 9.67 12.09 -12.09
N GLU A 14 10.81 11.41 -12.02
CA GLU A 14 11.50 11.14 -10.77
C GLU A 14 11.83 12.45 -10.01
N GLY A 15 11.67 12.42 -8.68
CA GLY A 15 11.84 13.61 -7.83
C GLY A 15 10.59 14.48 -7.66
N CYS A 16 9.54 14.29 -8.47
CA CYS A 16 8.27 14.96 -8.24
C CYS A 16 7.62 14.44 -6.93
N PRO A 17 7.23 15.32 -5.99
CA PRO A 17 6.62 14.93 -4.71
C PRO A 17 5.36 14.07 -4.89
N ASP A 18 4.54 14.35 -5.89
CA ASP A 18 3.26 13.67 -6.14
C ASP A 18 3.41 12.36 -6.92
N ARG A 19 4.64 11.99 -7.30
CA ARG A 19 4.89 10.77 -8.07
C ARG A 19 4.50 9.52 -7.28
N SER A 20 4.69 9.49 -5.96
CA SER A 20 4.30 8.34 -5.15
C SER A 20 2.80 8.10 -5.19
N VAL A 21 2.00 9.17 -5.07
CA VAL A 21 0.52 9.10 -5.15
C VAL A 21 0.07 8.61 -6.53
N ASN A 22 0.73 9.06 -7.61
CA ASN A 22 0.44 8.57 -8.95
C ASN A 22 0.72 7.07 -9.10
N CYS A 23 1.85 6.59 -8.55
CA CYS A 23 2.17 5.17 -8.55
C CYS A 23 1.16 4.35 -7.74
N GLU A 24 0.66 4.88 -6.61
CA GLU A 24 -0.38 4.22 -5.81
C GLU A 24 -1.67 4.06 -6.62
N VAL A 25 -2.18 5.13 -7.23
CA VAL A 25 -3.38 5.09 -8.07
C VAL A 25 -3.24 4.12 -9.25
N ALA A 26 -2.06 4.02 -9.86
CA ALA A 26 -1.82 3.09 -10.96
C ALA A 26 -1.80 1.62 -10.53
N LEU A 27 -1.37 1.31 -9.30
CA LEU A 27 -1.26 -0.05 -8.78
C LEU A 27 -2.55 -0.54 -8.09
N ASP A 28 -3.37 0.37 -7.57
CA ASP A 28 -4.55 0.06 -6.78
C ASP A 28 -5.53 -0.91 -7.46
N PRO A 29 -5.94 -0.73 -8.74
CA PRO A 29 -6.88 -1.66 -9.38
C PRO A 29 -6.34 -3.09 -9.51
N VAL A 30 -5.03 -3.23 -9.68
CA VAL A 30 -4.37 -4.54 -9.79
C VAL A 30 -4.27 -5.20 -8.41
N PHE A 31 -4.00 -4.41 -7.38
CA PHE A 31 -3.98 -4.89 -6.00
C PHE A 31 -5.37 -5.38 -5.57
N GLU A 32 -6.43 -4.61 -5.85
CA GLU A 32 -7.83 -5.03 -5.60
C GLU A 32 -8.19 -6.32 -6.34
N ALA A 33 -7.79 -6.44 -7.61
CA ALA A 33 -8.04 -7.64 -8.40
C ALA A 33 -7.34 -8.88 -7.81
N LEU A 34 -6.12 -8.73 -7.30
CA LEU A 34 -5.39 -9.79 -6.61
C LEU A 34 -6.09 -10.20 -5.31
N VAL A 35 -6.46 -9.23 -4.47
CA VAL A 35 -7.17 -9.48 -3.21
C VAL A 35 -8.47 -10.24 -3.49
N LYS A 36 -9.27 -9.76 -4.44
CA LYS A 36 -10.52 -10.41 -4.86
C LYS A 36 -10.28 -11.86 -5.31
N ALA A 37 -9.25 -12.10 -6.13
CA ALA A 37 -8.92 -13.44 -6.61
C ALA A 37 -8.46 -14.41 -5.50
N CYS A 38 -7.91 -13.91 -4.40
CA CYS A 38 -7.61 -14.73 -3.23
C CYS A 38 -8.87 -15.06 -2.43
N LEU A 39 -9.73 -14.05 -2.19
CA LEU A 39 -11.00 -14.23 -1.47
C LEU A 39 -11.93 -15.21 -2.19
N GLU A 40 -12.03 -15.13 -3.53
CA GLU A 40 -12.80 -16.07 -4.35
C GLU A 40 -12.29 -17.52 -4.26
N ARG A 41 -11.04 -17.72 -3.82
CA ARG A 41 -10.46 -19.04 -3.55
C ARG A 41 -10.61 -19.50 -2.10
N GLY A 42 -11.38 -18.77 -1.30
CA GLY A 42 -11.70 -19.15 0.07
C GLY A 42 -10.67 -18.70 1.11
N TRP A 43 -9.71 -17.86 0.75
CA TRP A 43 -8.82 -17.25 1.74
C TRP A 43 -9.61 -16.23 2.57
N SER A 44 -9.35 -16.15 3.86
CA SER A 44 -9.89 -15.09 4.70
C SER A 44 -9.23 -13.74 4.41
N ALA A 45 -9.93 -12.65 4.69
CA ALA A 45 -9.38 -11.30 4.53
C ALA A 45 -8.09 -11.10 5.35
N GLN A 46 -8.02 -11.70 6.55
CA GLN A 46 -6.85 -11.65 7.41
C GLN A 46 -5.65 -12.36 6.76
N GLU A 47 -5.82 -13.61 6.30
CA GLU A 47 -4.75 -14.37 5.64
C GLU A 47 -4.21 -13.64 4.41
N VAL A 48 -5.09 -13.06 3.60
CA VAL A 48 -4.71 -12.26 2.43
C VAL A 48 -3.89 -11.04 2.86
N SER A 49 -4.38 -10.27 3.84
CA SER A 49 -3.70 -9.05 4.28
C SER A 49 -2.31 -9.33 4.90
N GLU A 50 -2.21 -10.34 5.76
CA GLU A 50 -0.96 -10.68 6.45
C GLU A 50 0.07 -11.22 5.45
N THR A 51 -0.37 -12.07 4.52
CA THR A 51 0.50 -12.67 3.51
C THR A 51 1.02 -11.63 2.53
N LEU A 52 0.15 -10.77 1.99
CA LEU A 52 0.56 -9.73 1.05
C LEU A 52 1.49 -8.70 1.70
N LEU A 53 1.20 -8.29 2.94
CA LEU A 53 2.07 -7.40 3.70
C LEU A 53 3.47 -8.01 3.90
N LYS A 54 3.53 -9.28 4.29
CA LYS A 54 4.79 -10.01 4.47
C LYS A 54 5.60 -10.06 3.16
N LEU A 55 4.97 -10.50 2.06
CA LEU A 55 5.64 -10.63 0.77
C LEU A 55 6.15 -9.29 0.24
N ALA A 56 5.34 -8.22 0.33
CA ALA A 56 5.74 -6.88 -0.08
C ALA A 56 6.91 -6.35 0.76
N THR A 57 6.89 -6.58 2.08
CA THR A 57 7.96 -6.18 2.99
C THR A 57 9.26 -6.90 2.66
N GLU A 58 9.23 -8.24 2.57
CA GLU A 58 10.42 -9.05 2.25
C GLU A 58 11.01 -8.69 0.88
N HIS A 59 10.15 -8.42 -0.12
CA HIS A 59 10.60 -7.98 -1.43
C HIS A 59 11.26 -6.60 -1.38
N ALA A 60 10.67 -5.65 -0.64
CA ALA A 60 11.27 -4.34 -0.44
C ALA A 60 12.61 -4.42 0.29
N GLU A 61 12.74 -5.28 1.31
CA GLU A 61 13.99 -5.46 2.05
C GLU A 61 15.11 -5.98 1.15
N ARG A 62 14.78 -6.87 0.20
CA ARG A 62 15.73 -7.40 -0.78
C ARG A 62 16.27 -6.30 -1.72
N ILE A 63 15.43 -5.35 -2.13
CA ILE A 63 15.81 -4.32 -3.12
C ILE A 63 16.43 -3.10 -2.47
N LEU A 64 15.90 -2.66 -1.33
CA LEU A 64 16.25 -1.39 -0.69
C LEU A 64 17.15 -1.57 0.54
N GLY A 65 17.27 -2.79 1.07
CA GLY A 65 17.90 -3.08 2.34
C GLY A 65 16.94 -2.89 3.52
N ARG A 66 17.10 -3.75 4.53
CA ARG A 66 16.23 -3.83 5.71
C ARG A 66 16.10 -2.51 6.48
N GLU A 67 17.19 -1.78 6.66
CA GLU A 67 17.20 -0.52 7.42
C GLU A 67 16.31 0.55 6.77
N ARG A 68 16.36 0.66 5.44
CA ARG A 68 15.56 1.64 4.69
C ARG A 68 14.06 1.30 4.72
N VAL A 69 13.73 0.02 4.61
CA VAL A 69 12.33 -0.44 4.72
C VAL A 69 11.80 -0.21 6.12
N THR A 70 12.57 -0.58 7.14
CA THR A 70 12.23 -0.37 8.55
C THR A 70 11.96 1.11 8.83
N ALA A 71 12.86 2.01 8.42
CA ALA A 71 12.67 3.45 8.59
C ALA A 71 11.42 4.00 7.88
N ARG A 72 11.12 3.51 6.67
CA ARG A 72 9.91 3.88 5.92
C ARG A 72 8.63 3.36 6.60
N LEU A 73 8.60 2.10 7.02
CA LEU A 73 7.44 1.51 7.72
C LEU A 73 7.19 2.21 9.05
N TYR A 74 8.23 2.55 9.82
CA TYR A 74 8.07 3.33 11.05
C TYR A 74 7.48 4.71 10.77
N ARG A 75 7.99 5.44 9.77
CA ARG A 75 7.44 6.75 9.37
C ARG A 75 5.96 6.65 9.01
N TRP A 76 5.60 5.65 8.20
CA TRP A 76 4.22 5.44 7.76
C TRP A 76 3.29 5.13 8.93
N ARG A 77 3.71 4.22 9.83
CA ARG A 77 2.92 3.82 11.01
C ARG A 77 2.68 4.98 11.98
N ILE A 78 3.64 5.91 12.11
CA ILE A 78 3.44 7.13 12.90
C ILE A 78 2.49 8.10 12.19
N SER A 79 2.60 8.27 10.87
CA SER A 79 1.69 9.12 10.10
C SER A 79 0.23 8.69 10.27
N THR A 80 -0.06 7.38 10.17
CA THR A 80 -1.44 6.88 10.33
C THR A 80 -2.01 7.14 11.73
N VAL A 81 -1.18 7.06 12.78
CA VAL A 81 -1.60 7.40 14.15
C VAL A 81 -1.91 8.90 14.26
N VAL A 82 -1.07 9.74 13.67
CA VAL A 82 -1.29 11.20 13.64
C VAL A 82 -2.56 11.54 12.85
N ASP A 83 -2.78 10.94 11.68
CA ASP A 83 -3.98 11.17 10.86
C ASP A 83 -5.26 10.71 11.56
N THR A 84 -5.20 9.59 12.29
CA THR A 84 -6.30 9.11 13.13
C THR A 84 -6.59 10.12 14.25
N TYR A 85 -5.55 10.65 14.90
CA TYR A 85 -5.70 11.60 16.00
C TYR A 85 -6.22 12.96 15.53
N VAL A 86 -5.72 13.47 14.41
CA VAL A 86 -6.18 14.71 13.77
C VAL A 86 -7.64 14.58 13.30
N SER A 87 -8.02 13.44 12.72
CA SER A 87 -9.41 13.18 12.32
C SER A 87 -10.36 13.13 13.52
N GLN A 88 -9.94 12.53 14.64
CA GLN A 88 -10.71 12.53 15.89
C GLN A 88 -10.81 13.94 16.52
N PHE A 89 -9.75 14.74 16.44
CA PHE A 89 -9.71 16.08 17.01
C PHE A 89 -10.54 17.07 16.18
N LEU A 90 -10.43 17.06 14.85
CA LEU A 90 -11.21 17.93 13.96
C LEU A 90 -12.68 17.51 13.85
N GLY A 91 -12.98 16.22 13.98
CA GLY A 91 -14.36 15.72 14.06
C GLY A 91 -15.11 16.17 15.34
N ARG A 92 -14.40 16.67 16.35
CA ARG A 92 -14.97 17.15 17.62
C ARG A 92 -15.39 18.63 17.60
N PHE A 93 -15.00 19.39 16.57
CA PHE A 93 -15.33 20.81 16.41
C PHE A 93 -16.35 21.09 15.29
N ARG A 94 -17.10 20.07 14.86
CA ARG A 94 -18.20 20.18 13.90
C ARG A 94 -19.54 19.99 14.58
#